data_AF-A0A923MBS8-F1
#
_entry.id   AF-A0A923MBS8-F1
#
_cell.length_a   1.000
_cell.length_b   1.000
_cell.length_c   1.000
_cell.angle_alpha   90.00
_cell.angle_beta   90.00
_cell.angle_gamma   90.00
#
_symmetry.space_group_name_H-M   'P 1'
#
loop_
_entity.id
_entity.type
_entity.pdbx_description
1 polymer ?
#
loop_
_entity_poly.entity_id
_entity_poly.type
_entity_poly.pdbx_seq_one_letter_code
_entity_poly.pdbx_strand_id
1 'polypeptide(L)'
;MTHENDTQPAANYDADMDHRMTMLEAKWDAILPTLATKSDVAELRTELRTEMQKGFGEVRAEVHKEIGGMRTEIQEVRTEIHREVGQVRAEIQKGINETQRWMIATVIGLFIGFAGLFLAMTNTLRPQAVAVSAPAR
;
A
#
# COMPACT_ATOMS: atom_id res chain seq x y z
N MET A 1 -100.38 -2.03 -40.23
CA MET A 1 -100.00 -3.26 -39.50
C MET A 1 -99.24 -4.10 -40.50
N THR A 2 -98.00 -4.51 -40.35
CA THR A 2 -96.98 -4.57 -39.28
C THR A 2 -95.73 -5.13 -40.00
N HIS A 3 -94.57 -5.13 -39.35
CA HIS A 3 -93.21 -5.41 -39.89
C HIS A 3 -92.51 -4.12 -40.32
N GLU A 4 -92.04 -3.25 -39.42
CA GLU A 4 -91.29 -3.53 -38.19
C GLU A 4 -90.12 -4.49 -38.43
N ASN A 5 -89.00 -3.89 -38.86
CA ASN A 5 -87.76 -3.93 -38.10
C ASN A 5 -87.14 -5.31 -37.81
N ASP A 6 -86.78 -6.07 -38.84
CA ASP A 6 -85.98 -7.31 -38.69
C ASP A 6 -84.66 -7.33 -39.50
N THR A 7 -84.41 -6.38 -40.41
CA THR A 7 -83.15 -6.30 -41.18
C THR A 7 -82.11 -5.34 -40.58
N GLN A 8 -82.48 -4.56 -39.57
CA GLN A 8 -81.63 -3.55 -38.94
C GLN A 8 -80.51 -4.07 -38.01
N PRO A 9 -80.59 -5.25 -37.34
CA PRO A 9 -79.55 -5.64 -36.39
C PRO A 9 -78.23 -5.97 -37.08
N ALA A 10 -78.24 -6.81 -38.13
CA ALA A 10 -77.03 -7.30 -38.79
C ALA A 10 -76.17 -6.18 -39.41
N ALA A 11 -76.79 -5.23 -40.10
CA ALA A 11 -76.09 -4.09 -40.69
C ALA A 11 -75.47 -3.14 -39.65
N ASN A 12 -76.12 -2.99 -38.49
CA ASN A 12 -75.57 -2.19 -37.39
C ASN A 12 -74.41 -2.91 -36.68
N TYR A 13 -74.46 -4.24 -36.57
CA TYR A 13 -73.35 -5.03 -36.05
C TYR A 13 -72.14 -4.99 -36.98
N ASP A 14 -72.34 -5.06 -38.30
CA ASP A 14 -71.26 -4.97 -39.29
C ASP A 14 -70.55 -3.60 -39.21
N ALA A 15 -71.31 -2.50 -39.12
CA ALA A 15 -70.74 -1.15 -39.00
C ALA A 15 -69.98 -0.91 -37.68
N ASP A 16 -70.46 -1.44 -36.56
CA ASP A 16 -69.73 -1.40 -35.27
C ASP A 16 -68.44 -2.23 -35.33
N MET A 17 -68.50 -3.43 -35.93
CA MET A 17 -67.35 -4.29 -36.09
C MET A 17 -66.28 -3.67 -36.98
N ASP A 18 -66.66 -3.03 -38.08
CA ASP A 18 -65.74 -2.28 -38.94
C ASP A 18 -65.05 -1.15 -38.18
N HIS A 19 -65.79 -0.38 -37.38
CA HIS A 19 -65.20 0.70 -36.58
C HIS A 19 -64.21 0.18 -35.53
N ARG A 20 -64.56 -0.92 -34.85
CA ARG A 20 -63.68 -1.58 -33.88
C ARG A 20 -62.43 -2.16 -34.55
N MET A 21 -62.56 -2.68 -35.77
CA MET A 21 -61.43 -3.17 -36.56
C MET A 21 -60.48 -2.03 -36.90
N THR A 22 -60.97 -0.91 -37.43
CA THR A 22 -60.15 0.26 -37.75
C THR A 22 -59.41 0.81 -36.51
N MET A 23 -60.09 0.84 -35.34
CA MET A 23 -59.47 1.25 -34.08
C MET A 23 -58.37 0.29 -33.60
N LEU A 24 -58.54 -1.02 -33.82
CA LEU A 24 -57.52 -2.02 -33.48
C LEU A 24 -56.31 -1.92 -34.42
N GLU A 25 -56.53 -1.73 -35.71
CA GLU A 25 -55.46 -1.51 -36.71
C GLU A 25 -54.65 -0.25 -36.37
N ALA A 26 -55.33 0.87 -36.07
CA ALA A 26 -54.66 2.10 -35.67
C ALA A 26 -53.83 1.94 -34.38
N LYS A 27 -54.33 1.17 -33.40
CA LYS A 27 -53.58 0.87 -32.17
C LYS A 27 -52.40 -0.05 -32.43
N TRP A 28 -52.56 -1.03 -33.31
CA TRP A 28 -51.50 -1.94 -33.70
C TRP A 28 -50.36 -1.20 -34.41
N ASP A 29 -50.69 -0.36 -35.38
CA ASP A 29 -49.72 0.47 -36.11
C ASP A 29 -48.98 1.45 -35.19
N ALA A 30 -49.66 1.95 -34.15
CA ALA A 30 -49.05 2.81 -33.14
C ALA A 30 -48.13 2.04 -32.16
N ILE A 31 -48.47 0.80 -31.79
CA ILE A 31 -47.74 0.02 -30.78
C ILE A 31 -46.55 -0.72 -31.38
N LEU A 32 -46.67 -1.25 -32.60
CA LEU A 32 -45.63 -2.01 -33.29
C LEU A 32 -44.23 -1.37 -33.23
N PRO A 33 -44.04 -0.09 -33.59
CA PRO A 33 -42.72 0.54 -33.57
C PRO A 33 -42.17 0.80 -32.16
N THR A 34 -42.98 0.69 -31.11
CA THR A 34 -42.55 0.89 -29.71
C THR A 34 -42.08 -0.39 -29.03
N LEU A 35 -42.36 -1.55 -29.64
CA LEU A 35 -41.97 -2.84 -29.13
C LEU A 35 -40.48 -3.08 -29.41
N ALA A 36 -39.75 -3.47 -28.37
CA ALA A 36 -38.37 -3.90 -28.52
C ALA A 36 -38.29 -5.09 -29.49
N THR A 37 -37.42 -4.97 -30.48
CA THR A 37 -37.20 -6.03 -31.45
C THR A 37 -36.24 -7.08 -30.90
N LYS A 38 -36.19 -8.25 -31.55
CA LYS A 38 -35.15 -9.25 -31.25
C LYS A 38 -33.74 -8.72 -31.51
N SER A 39 -33.58 -7.75 -32.43
CA SER A 39 -32.30 -7.10 -32.68
C SER A 39 -31.86 -6.31 -31.47
N ASP A 40 -32.74 -5.46 -30.92
CA ASP A 40 -32.46 -4.61 -29.77
C ASP A 40 -31.99 -5.44 -28.56
N VAL A 41 -32.65 -6.58 -28.31
CA VAL A 41 -32.26 -7.49 -27.23
C VAL A 41 -30.91 -8.16 -27.51
N ALA A 42 -30.60 -8.50 -28.76
CA ALA A 42 -29.31 -9.08 -29.14
C ALA A 42 -28.17 -8.05 -29.02
N GLU A 43 -28.43 -6.80 -29.37
CA GLU A 43 -27.51 -5.67 -29.22
C GLU A 43 -27.21 -5.40 -27.75
N LEU A 44 -28.23 -5.24 -26.90
CA LEU A 44 -28.06 -5.06 -25.45
C LEU A 44 -27.30 -6.22 -24.81
N ARG A 45 -27.57 -7.46 -25.22
CA ARG A 45 -26.84 -8.63 -24.74
C ARG A 45 -25.36 -8.58 -25.12
N THR A 46 -25.05 -8.10 -26.33
CA THR A 46 -23.68 -7.99 -26.84
C THR A 46 -22.93 -6.86 -26.15
N GLU A 47 -23.60 -5.72 -25.96
CA GLU A 47 -23.06 -4.57 -25.23
C GLU A 47 -22.75 -4.95 -23.78
N LEU A 48 -23.71 -5.53 -23.06
CA LEU A 48 -23.51 -5.98 -21.68
C LEU A 48 -22.34 -6.97 -21.58
N ARG A 49 -22.25 -7.94 -22.50
CA ARG A 49 -21.13 -8.89 -22.53
C ARG A 49 -19.79 -8.19 -22.74
N THR A 50 -19.75 -7.22 -23.65
CA THR A 50 -18.55 -6.44 -23.95
C THR A 50 -18.13 -5.59 -22.75
N GLU A 51 -19.06 -4.88 -22.13
CA GLU A 51 -18.79 -4.07 -20.93
C GLU A 51 -18.30 -4.92 -19.77
N MET A 52 -18.93 -6.08 -19.53
CA MET A 52 -18.47 -7.00 -18.49
C MET A 52 -17.05 -7.51 -18.78
N GLN A 53 -16.75 -7.91 -20.02
CA GLN A 53 -15.41 -8.36 -20.39
C GLN A 53 -14.37 -7.26 -20.23
N LYS A 54 -14.71 -6.02 -20.61
CA LYS A 54 -13.87 -4.85 -20.43
C LYS A 54 -13.62 -4.56 -18.95
N GLY A 55 -14.67 -4.50 -18.14
CA GLY A 55 -14.56 -4.24 -16.70
C GLY A 55 -13.74 -5.32 -15.97
N PHE A 56 -13.92 -6.60 -16.31
CA PHE A 56 -13.05 -7.66 -15.78
C PHE A 56 -11.59 -7.52 -16.21
N GLY A 57 -11.34 -7.07 -17.44
CA GLY A 57 -10.00 -6.77 -17.94
C GLY A 57 -9.34 -5.63 -17.17
N GLU A 58 -10.08 -4.54 -16.95
CA GLU A 58 -9.61 -3.36 -16.21
C GLU A 58 -9.30 -3.70 -14.74
N VAL A 59 -10.21 -4.40 -14.05
CA VAL A 59 -9.96 -4.85 -12.67
C VAL A 59 -8.74 -5.77 -12.59
N ARG A 60 -8.59 -6.71 -13.53
CA ARG A 60 -7.41 -7.59 -13.58
C ARG A 60 -6.12 -6.79 -13.76
N ALA A 61 -6.13 -5.76 -14.61
CA ALA A 61 -4.98 -4.90 -14.88
C ALA A 61 -4.61 -4.08 -13.64
N GLU A 62 -5.58 -3.47 -12.97
CA GLU A 62 -5.32 -2.69 -11.76
C GLU A 62 -4.78 -3.57 -10.62
N VAL A 63 -5.35 -4.76 -10.41
CA VAL A 63 -4.84 -5.72 -9.43
C VAL A 63 -3.39 -6.13 -9.72
N HIS A 64 -3.03 -6.37 -10.99
CA HIS A 64 -1.64 -6.68 -11.35
C HIS A 64 -0.69 -5.50 -11.08
N LYS A 65 -1.15 -4.29 -11.37
CA LYS A 65 -0.39 -3.06 -11.13
C LYS A 65 -0.18 -2.81 -9.65
N GLU A 66 -1.22 -2.94 -8.82
CA GLU A 66 -1.13 -2.80 -7.37
C GLU A 66 -0.21 -3.86 -6.75
N ILE A 67 -0.36 -5.15 -7.14
CA ILE A 67 0.54 -6.23 -6.68
C ILE A 67 1.99 -5.95 -7.09
N GLY A 68 2.22 -5.43 -8.30
CA GLY A 68 3.53 -5.00 -8.77
C GLY A 68 4.10 -3.85 -7.94
N GLY A 69 3.28 -2.84 -7.64
CA GLY A 69 3.62 -1.72 -6.78
C GLY A 69 4.02 -2.16 -5.38
N MET A 70 3.18 -2.96 -4.71
CA MET A 70 3.45 -3.52 -3.39
C MET A 70 4.74 -4.34 -3.36
N ARG A 71 5.02 -5.14 -4.41
CA ARG A 71 6.27 -5.90 -4.49
C ARG A 71 7.49 -4.98 -4.53
N THR A 72 7.40 -3.87 -5.26
CA THR A 72 8.46 -2.84 -5.32
C THR A 72 8.66 -2.20 -3.95
N GLU A 73 7.59 -1.74 -3.31
CA GLU A 73 7.64 -1.14 -1.97
C GLU A 73 8.25 -2.11 -0.93
N ILE A 74 7.89 -3.39 -0.98
CA ILE A 74 8.48 -4.42 -0.11
C ILE A 74 9.98 -4.57 -0.35
N GLN A 75 10.45 -4.52 -1.61
CA GLN A 75 11.89 -4.56 -1.87
C GLN A 75 12.60 -3.30 -1.37
N GLU A 76 12.01 -2.13 -1.57
CA GLU A 76 12.57 -0.86 -1.08
C GLU A 76 12.71 -0.86 0.45
N VAL A 77 11.64 -1.21 1.17
CA VAL A 77 11.67 -1.33 2.64
C VAL A 77 12.72 -2.36 3.08
N ARG A 78 12.81 -3.51 2.39
CA ARG A 78 13.83 -4.52 2.71
C ARG A 78 15.25 -3.98 2.50
N THR A 79 15.51 -3.25 1.41
CA THR A 79 16.82 -2.63 1.17
C THR A 79 17.16 -1.58 2.23
N GLU A 80 16.16 -0.79 2.64
CA GLU A 80 16.32 0.24 3.65
C GLU A 80 16.65 -0.36 5.02
N ILE A 81 15.95 -1.41 5.43
CA ILE A 81 16.26 -2.14 6.67
C ILE A 81 17.68 -2.70 6.63
N HIS A 82 18.10 -3.31 5.51
CA HIS A 82 19.48 -3.81 5.39
C HIS A 82 20.52 -2.69 5.51
N ARG A 83 20.23 -1.52 4.93
CA ARG A 83 21.07 -0.32 5.02
C ARG A 83 21.17 0.19 6.46
N GLU A 84 20.04 0.39 7.13
CA GLU A 84 19.99 0.89 8.51
C GLU A 84 20.65 -0.08 9.49
N VAL A 85 20.41 -1.39 9.37
CA VAL A 85 21.10 -2.41 10.17
C VAL A 85 22.62 -2.37 9.95
N GLY A 86 23.05 -2.18 8.71
CA GLY A 86 24.46 -2.00 8.37
C GLY A 86 25.08 -0.76 9.03
N GLN A 87 24.36 0.36 9.02
CA GLN A 87 24.77 1.61 9.67
C GLN A 87 24.87 1.46 11.19
N VAL A 88 23.84 0.92 11.85
CA VAL A 88 23.83 0.67 13.29
C VAL A 88 25.01 -0.23 13.69
N ARG A 89 25.28 -1.30 12.93
CA ARG A 89 26.44 -2.17 13.18
C ARG A 89 27.76 -1.40 13.07
N ALA A 90 27.91 -0.53 12.08
CA ALA A 90 29.12 0.28 11.90
C ALA A 90 29.28 1.31 13.03
N GLU A 91 28.20 1.96 13.46
CA GLU A 91 28.20 2.90 14.58
C GLU A 91 28.57 2.22 15.90
N ILE A 92 28.03 1.03 16.17
CA ILE A 92 28.38 0.23 17.35
C ILE A 92 29.87 -0.12 17.31
N GLN A 93 30.39 -0.60 16.18
CA GLN A 93 31.82 -0.95 16.06
C GLN A 93 32.71 0.27 16.28
N LYS A 94 32.34 1.42 15.74
CA LYS A 94 33.04 2.69 15.95
C LYS A 94 33.02 3.09 17.43
N GLY A 95 31.86 2.99 18.09
CA GLY A 95 31.71 3.28 19.52
C GLY A 95 32.55 2.36 20.40
N ILE A 96 32.60 1.06 20.10
CA ILE A 96 33.46 0.09 20.80
C ILE A 96 34.94 0.46 20.63
N ASN A 97 35.38 0.71 19.40
CA ASN A 97 36.78 1.04 19.12
C ASN A 97 37.22 2.33 19.84
N GLU A 98 36.37 3.35 19.85
CA GLU A 98 36.64 4.61 20.55
C GLU A 98 36.73 4.39 22.07
N THR A 99 35.77 3.65 22.63
CA THR A 99 35.76 3.30 24.07
C THR A 99 37.01 2.50 24.47
N GLN A 100 37.40 1.52 23.65
CA GLN A 100 38.61 0.73 23.87
C GLN A 100 39.88 1.60 23.82
N ARG A 101 39.96 2.53 22.87
CA ARG A 101 41.09 3.46 22.75
C ARG A 101 41.25 4.29 24.03
N TRP A 102 40.17 4.87 24.53
CA TRP A 102 40.20 5.64 25.78
C TRP A 102 40.53 4.78 26.99
N MET A 103 39.96 3.58 27.09
CA MET A 103 40.26 2.64 28.17
C MET A 103 41.75 2.24 28.19
N ILE A 104 42.36 1.96 27.04
CA ILE A 104 43.79 1.64 26.96
C ILE A 104 44.63 2.86 27.38
N ALA A 105 44.28 4.05 26.90
CA ALA A 105 44.99 5.28 27.25
C ALA A 105 44.96 5.55 28.77
N THR A 106 43.81 5.40 29.43
CA THR A 106 43.69 5.62 30.87
C THR A 106 44.43 4.55 31.68
N VAL A 107 44.38 3.29 31.26
CA VAL A 107 45.12 2.19 31.91
C VAL A 107 46.63 2.42 31.80
N ILE A 108 47.16 2.75 30.62
CA ILE A 108 48.59 3.05 30.43
C ILE A 108 49.00 4.26 31.29
N GLY A 109 48.21 5.33 31.27
CA GLY A 109 48.48 6.52 32.07
C GLY A 109 48.52 6.22 33.57
N LEU A 110 47.61 5.37 34.06
CA LEU A 110 47.58 4.91 35.44
C LEU A 110 48.87 4.19 35.83
N PHE A 111 49.32 3.23 35.00
CA PHE A 111 50.56 2.49 35.26
C PHE A 111 51.81 3.39 35.23
N ILE A 112 51.91 4.30 34.26
CA ILE A 112 53.02 5.27 34.19
C ILE A 112 53.02 6.17 35.44
N GLY A 113 51.84 6.65 35.85
CA GLY A 113 51.68 7.46 37.06
C GLY A 113 52.12 6.71 38.32
N PHE A 114 51.68 5.47 38.51
CA PHE A 114 52.10 4.64 39.64
C PHE A 114 53.61 4.33 39.63
N ALA A 115 54.18 4.01 38.47
CA ALA A 115 55.61 3.76 38.34
C ALA A 115 56.44 5.00 38.70
N GLY A 116 56.03 6.19 38.23
CA GLY A 116 56.66 7.45 38.59
C GLY A 116 56.59 7.74 40.10
N LEU A 117 55.44 7.50 40.73
CA LEU A 117 55.26 7.67 42.17
C LEU A 117 56.13 6.68 42.97
N PHE A 118 56.19 5.42 42.56
CA PHE A 118 57.03 4.39 43.20
C PHE A 118 58.52 4.75 43.12
N LEU A 119 58.98 5.24 41.96
CA LEU A 119 60.36 5.73 41.79
C LEU A 119 60.65 6.96 42.66
N ALA A 120 59.71 7.90 42.79
CA ALA A 120 59.86 9.04 43.69
C ALA A 120 59.97 8.58 45.15
N MET A 121 59.11 7.65 45.58
CA MET A 121 59.11 7.10 46.94
C MET A 121 60.45 6.42 47.27
N THR A 122 60.98 5.59 46.36
CA THR A 122 62.29 4.93 46.53
C THR A 122 63.45 5.92 46.58
N ASN A 123 63.37 7.05 45.88
CA ASN A 123 64.37 8.12 45.96
C ASN A 123 64.34 8.85 47.31
N THR A 124 63.16 9.07 47.91
CA THR A 124 63.02 9.76 49.22
C THR A 124 63.51 8.94 50.42
N LEU A 125 63.60 7.60 50.28
CA LEU A 125 64.13 6.72 51.31
C LEU A 125 65.66 6.63 51.32
N ARG A 126 66.37 7.34 50.43
CA ARG A 126 67.84 7.45 50.53
C ARG A 126 68.19 8.17 51.84
N PRO A 127 68.93 7.52 52.76
CA PRO A 127 69.30 8.13 54.04
C PRO A 127 70.10 9.42 53.80
N GLN A 128 69.67 10.55 54.36
CA GLN A 128 70.56 11.69 54.51
C GLN A 128 71.73 11.25 55.38
N ALA A 129 72.95 11.34 54.86
CA ALA A 129 74.16 11.14 55.64
C ALA A 129 74.14 12.13 56.81
N VAL A 130 73.89 11.62 58.01
CA VAL A 130 74.00 12.43 59.23
C VAL A 130 75.46 12.84 59.34
N ALA A 131 75.75 14.11 59.07
CA ALA A 131 77.06 14.69 59.32
C ALA A 131 77.31 14.62 60.83
N VAL A 132 78.08 13.62 61.26
CA VAL A 132 78.56 13.50 62.63
C VAL A 132 79.49 14.70 62.87
N SER A 133 78.99 15.71 63.58
CA SER A 133 79.83 16.78 64.11
C SER A 133 80.73 16.19 65.18
N ALA A 134 82.02 16.06 64.87
CA ALA A 134 83.03 15.61 65.82
C ALA A 134 83.12 16.59 67.02
N PRO A 135 83.28 16.10 68.26
CA PRO A 135 83.45 16.96 69.41
C PRO A 135 84.86 17.57 69.39
N ALA A 136 84.93 18.90 69.32
CA ALA A 136 86.18 19.63 69.55
C ALA A 136 86.53 19.56 71.04
N ARG A 137 87.73 19.02 71.31
CA ARG A 137 88.41 19.04 72.61
C ARG A 137 88.75 20.46 73.04
#